data_AF-A0A9P5ZE11-F1
#
_entry.id   AF-A0A9P5ZE11-F1
#
_cell.length_a   1.000
_cell.length_b   1.000
_cell.length_c   1.000
_cell.angle_alpha   90.00
_cell.angle_beta   90.00
_cell.angle_gamma   90.00
#
_symmetry.space_group_name_H-M   'P 1'
#
loop_
_entity.id
_entity.type
_entity.pdbx_description
1 polymer ?
#
loop_
_entity_poly.entity_id
_entity_poly.type
_entity_poly.pdbx_seq_one_letter_code
_entity_poly.pdbx_strand_id
1 'polypeptide(L)'
;MKFNGIFGSDPQTQILVNNCVGAASFALLYYDYLLTLPTEVSRFWNSRRLTWASSLFYGNRYISLIGHVPVMFQYFWTSPDLKTCKALSSFHQYLAVLIQIIVGIILIIRTYALYGCNRFILLLLCSCALTVIVYGIWCVMSQQSPNYTVDDLLPNSCLLPVFESLSSRLASAWTGMLCFDILIFCMTLYKSLTSRNDGNSNILHVMLRDGTIYFGVMMCFCVTILLSFHFSPLYSKGVTTILTNVISSTMASRLMLNIRDPRLTSSYQVTYTYPIFTSILDTNANYELHDRSNEEHTRNGDMHMNDMTNPTSSSFTEGIRTLTRTSLQV
;
A
#
# COMPACT_ATOMS: atom_id res chain seq x y z
N MET A 1 11.21 34.10 8.93
CA MET A 1 9.92 33.91 9.63
C MET A 1 10.16 33.09 10.88
N LYS A 2 9.92 33.63 12.08
CA LYS A 2 10.10 32.90 13.35
C LYS A 2 8.91 31.96 13.54
N PHE A 3 9.10 30.65 13.33
CA PHE A 3 8.14 29.60 13.68
C PHE A 3 7.80 29.54 15.19
N ASN A 4 8.52 30.30 16.02
CA ASN A 4 8.32 30.42 17.47
C ASN A 4 6.89 30.84 17.87
N GLY A 5 6.13 31.50 16.99
CA GLY A 5 4.76 31.92 17.28
C GLY A 5 3.75 30.76 17.37
N ILE A 6 3.97 29.66 16.64
CA ILE A 6 3.00 28.53 16.59
C ILE A 6 3.24 27.55 17.75
N PHE A 7 4.50 27.29 18.10
CA PHE A 7 4.83 26.27 19.10
C PHE A 7 4.98 26.79 20.53
N GLY A 8 4.99 28.12 20.72
CA GLY A 8 5.30 28.74 22.00
C GLY A 8 6.75 28.49 22.44
N SER A 9 7.33 29.40 23.21
CA SER A 9 8.63 29.14 23.85
C SER A 9 8.50 28.22 25.07
N ASP A 10 7.29 28.08 25.60
CA ASP A 10 7.02 27.33 26.82
C ASP A 10 6.84 25.82 26.56
N PRO A 11 7.50 24.94 27.35
CA PRO A 11 7.37 23.48 27.19
C PRO A 11 5.95 22.92 27.33
N GLN A 12 5.07 23.52 28.15
CA GLN A 12 3.69 23.04 28.30
C GLN A 12 2.88 23.28 27.02
N THR A 13 3.14 24.42 26.35
CA THR A 13 2.52 24.71 25.04
C THR A 13 2.96 23.68 23.99
N GLN A 14 4.25 23.31 23.98
CA GLN A 14 4.77 22.30 23.06
C GLN A 14 4.13 20.92 23.28
N ILE A 15 3.92 20.51 24.54
CA ILE A 15 3.21 19.27 24.88
C ILE A 15 1.77 19.32 24.39
N LEU A 16 1.06 20.41 24.67
CA LEU A 16 -0.33 20.57 24.22
C LEU A 16 -0.43 20.42 22.69
N VAL A 17 0.48 21.05 21.94
CA VAL A 17 0.51 20.93 20.48
C VAL A 17 0.77 19.48 20.05
N ASN A 18 1.75 18.79 20.67
CA ASN A 18 2.02 17.38 20.39
C ASN A 18 0.81 16.48 20.66
N ASN A 19 0.13 16.69 21.80
CA ASN A 19 -1.03 15.91 22.20
C ASN A 19 -2.22 16.16 21.28
N CYS A 20 -2.46 17.42 20.87
CA CYS A 20 -3.52 17.77 19.92
C CYS A 20 -3.26 17.17 18.53
N VAL A 21 -2.04 17.29 18.01
CA VAL A 21 -1.66 16.71 16.71
C VAL A 21 -1.71 15.18 16.76
N GLY A 22 -1.23 14.57 17.85
CA GLY A 22 -1.33 13.14 18.10
C GLY A 22 -2.79 12.68 18.12
N ALA A 23 -3.64 13.31 18.93
CA ALA A 23 -5.07 13.00 19.03
C ALA A 23 -5.78 13.10 17.67
N ALA A 24 -5.52 14.16 16.91
CA ALA A 24 -6.06 14.33 15.56
C ALA A 24 -5.59 13.23 14.61
N SER A 25 -4.30 12.84 14.67
CA SER A 25 -3.73 11.79 13.84
C SER A 25 -4.34 10.42 14.14
N PHE A 26 -4.50 10.10 15.42
CA PHE A 26 -5.17 8.87 15.85
C PHE A 26 -6.64 8.88 15.46
N ALA A 27 -7.37 9.96 15.74
CA ALA A 27 -8.77 10.07 15.33
C ALA A 27 -8.93 9.84 13.81
N LEU A 28 -8.05 10.45 13.00
CA LEU A 28 -8.04 10.27 11.55
C LEU A 28 -7.78 8.81 11.15
N LEU A 29 -6.80 8.13 11.77
CA LEU A 29 -6.48 6.73 11.47
C LEU A 29 -7.70 5.81 11.69
N TYR A 30 -8.34 5.90 12.85
CA TYR A 30 -9.47 5.04 13.21
C TYR A 30 -10.73 5.42 12.46
N TYR A 31 -10.97 6.72 12.24
CA TYR A 31 -12.08 7.20 11.43
C TYR A 31 -11.97 6.70 9.98
N ASP A 32 -10.79 6.80 9.37
CA ASP A 32 -10.54 6.31 8.01
C ASP A 32 -10.78 4.80 7.89
N TYR A 33 -10.32 4.04 8.89
CA TYR A 33 -10.56 2.61 8.97
C TYR A 33 -12.05 2.28 8.97
N LEU A 34 -12.82 2.87 9.90
CA LEU A 34 -14.26 2.64 10.01
C LEU A 34 -15.00 3.02 8.71
N LEU A 35 -14.61 4.13 8.08
CA LEU A 35 -15.21 4.59 6.84
C LEU A 35 -14.94 3.64 5.65
N THR A 36 -13.77 3.02 5.63
CA THR A 36 -13.35 2.14 4.52
C THR A 36 -13.64 0.66 4.77
N LEU A 37 -14.06 0.28 5.98
CA LEU A 37 -14.36 -1.09 6.38
C LEU A 37 -15.44 -1.77 5.51
N PRO A 38 -16.57 -1.14 5.14
CA PRO A 38 -17.56 -1.79 4.28
C PRO A 38 -16.99 -2.14 2.89
N THR A 39 -16.15 -1.26 2.36
CA THR A 39 -15.45 -1.46 1.09
C THR A 39 -14.38 -2.54 1.20
N GLU A 40 -13.69 -2.63 2.33
CA GLU A 40 -12.74 -3.70 2.63
C GLU A 40 -13.45 -5.07 2.67
N VAL A 41 -14.56 -5.17 3.42
CA VAL A 41 -15.32 -6.42 3.55
C VAL A 41 -15.81 -6.90 2.18
N SER A 42 -16.37 -6.00 1.38
CA SER A 42 -16.85 -6.37 0.04
C SER A 42 -15.75 -6.78 -0.94
N ARG A 43 -14.57 -6.12 -0.90
CA ARG A 43 -13.50 -6.32 -1.90
C ARG A 43 -12.40 -7.31 -1.49
N PHE A 44 -12.12 -7.46 -0.20
CA PHE A 44 -11.01 -8.27 0.31
C PHE A 44 -11.47 -9.49 1.10
N TRP A 45 -12.55 -9.42 1.88
CA TRP A 45 -12.95 -10.54 2.75
C TRP A 45 -13.66 -11.67 1.98
N ASN A 46 -14.42 -11.33 0.94
CA ASN A 46 -15.09 -12.33 0.10
C ASN A 46 -14.14 -13.01 -0.91
N SER A 47 -12.87 -12.61 -0.97
CA SER A 47 -11.89 -13.28 -1.81
C SER A 47 -11.56 -14.66 -1.23
N ARG A 48 -11.85 -15.73 -1.98
CA ARG A 48 -11.54 -17.11 -1.57
C ARG A 48 -10.04 -17.40 -1.42
N ARG A 49 -9.15 -16.50 -1.87
CA ARG A 49 -7.69 -16.71 -1.84
C ARG A 49 -6.94 -15.47 -1.35
N LEU A 50 -5.96 -15.70 -0.48
CA LEU A 50 -4.99 -14.70 -0.04
C LEU A 50 -3.91 -14.55 -1.12
N THR A 51 -3.87 -13.38 -1.74
CA THR A 51 -2.80 -13.01 -2.69
C THR A 51 -1.76 -12.13 -2.01
N TRP A 52 -0.57 -12.02 -2.59
CA TRP A 52 0.49 -11.13 -2.09
C TRP A 52 0.02 -9.68 -1.88
N ALA A 53 -0.83 -9.20 -2.78
CA ALA A 53 -1.48 -7.90 -2.68
C ALA A 53 -2.43 -7.80 -1.46
N SER A 54 -3.21 -8.85 -1.21
CA SER A 54 -4.08 -8.92 -0.02
C SER A 54 -3.25 -8.93 1.27
N SER A 55 -2.15 -9.68 1.29
CA SER A 55 -1.25 -9.72 2.45
C SER A 55 -0.60 -8.36 2.73
N LEU A 56 -0.12 -7.65 1.70
CA LEU A 56 0.44 -6.30 1.85
C LEU A 56 -0.61 -5.28 2.28
N PHE A 57 -1.83 -5.38 1.74
CA PHE A 57 -2.95 -4.53 2.15
C PHE A 57 -3.27 -4.71 3.64
N TYR A 58 -3.46 -5.95 4.07
CA TYR A 58 -3.75 -6.27 5.47
C TYR A 58 -2.57 -5.91 6.38
N GLY A 59 -1.34 -6.19 5.95
CA GLY A 59 -0.12 -5.80 6.65
C GLY A 59 -0.07 -4.30 6.89
N ASN A 60 -0.14 -3.48 5.84
CA ASN A 60 -0.14 -2.02 5.95
C ASN A 60 -1.23 -1.52 6.91
N ARG A 61 -2.44 -2.03 6.75
CA ARG A 61 -3.62 -1.52 7.45
C ARG A 61 -3.63 -1.92 8.93
N TYR A 62 -3.44 -3.20 9.24
CA TYR A 62 -3.54 -3.70 10.61
C TYR A 62 -2.27 -3.44 11.43
N ILE A 63 -1.08 -3.42 10.81
CA ILE A 63 0.14 -2.97 11.50
C ILE A 63 0.01 -1.50 11.90
N SER A 64 -0.52 -0.64 11.03
CA SER A 64 -0.80 0.75 11.40
C SER A 64 -1.84 0.86 12.52
N LEU A 65 -2.95 0.13 12.46
CA LEU A 65 -3.98 0.21 13.50
C LEU A 65 -3.47 -0.25 14.87
N ILE A 66 -2.92 -1.46 14.93
CA ILE A 66 -2.48 -2.08 16.19
C ILE A 66 -1.19 -1.44 16.68
N GLY A 67 -0.25 -1.14 15.77
CA GLY A 67 1.04 -0.57 16.11
C GLY A 67 0.93 0.82 16.74
N HIS A 68 -0.06 1.64 16.36
CA HIS A 68 -0.24 2.96 16.97
C HIS A 68 -0.85 2.91 18.38
N VAL A 69 -1.32 1.76 18.88
CA VAL A 69 -1.86 1.64 20.26
C VAL A 69 -0.79 1.94 21.33
N PRO A 70 0.39 1.30 21.32
CA PRO A 70 1.51 1.71 22.19
C PRO A 70 1.92 3.19 22.04
N VAL A 71 1.81 3.74 20.82
CA VAL A 71 2.13 5.16 20.58
C VAL A 71 1.09 6.08 21.23
N MET A 72 -0.18 5.68 21.33
CA MET A 72 -1.16 6.44 22.12
C MET A 72 -0.77 6.51 23.59
N PHE A 73 -0.31 5.38 24.16
CA PHE A 73 0.18 5.36 25.53
C PHE A 73 1.40 6.27 25.69
N GLN A 74 2.31 6.32 24.71
CA GLN A 74 3.42 7.28 24.74
C GLN A 74 2.95 8.74 24.89
N TYR A 75 1.88 9.15 24.20
CA TYR A 75 1.44 10.56 24.21
C TYR A 75 0.52 10.91 25.38
N PHE A 76 -0.32 9.97 25.83
CA PHE A 76 -1.39 10.26 26.79
C PHE A 76 -1.22 9.58 28.16
N TRP A 77 -0.24 8.68 28.32
CA TRP A 77 0.00 8.06 29.62
C TRP A 77 0.69 9.05 30.57
N THR A 78 0.01 9.37 31.65
CA THR A 78 0.56 10.18 32.74
C THR A 78 1.45 9.31 33.65
N SER A 79 2.71 9.72 33.81
CA SER A 79 3.68 9.14 34.75
C SER A 79 4.39 7.81 34.37
N PRO A 80 4.87 7.62 33.13
CA PRO A 80 5.78 6.50 32.86
C PRO A 80 7.21 6.83 33.35
N ASP A 81 7.93 5.80 33.77
CA ASP A 81 9.34 5.91 34.09
C ASP A 81 10.18 6.19 32.84
N LEU A 82 11.38 6.75 33.03
CA LEU A 82 12.28 7.10 31.94
C LEU A 82 12.62 5.92 31.02
N LYS A 83 12.71 4.69 31.54
CA LYS A 83 13.04 3.51 30.73
C LYS A 83 11.87 3.14 29.83
N THR A 84 10.66 3.09 30.38
CA THR A 84 9.44 2.87 29.59
C THR A 84 9.27 3.94 28.52
N CYS A 85 9.54 5.21 28.84
CA CYS A 85 9.38 6.28 27.87
C CYS A 85 10.39 6.19 26.71
N LYS A 86 11.65 5.84 27.02
CA LYS A 86 12.66 5.54 25.99
C LYS A 86 12.21 4.37 25.10
N ALA A 87 11.72 3.29 25.70
CA ALA A 87 11.27 2.12 24.95
C ALA A 87 10.09 2.44 24.01
N LEU A 88 9.10 3.21 24.47
CA LEU A 88 7.96 3.65 23.66
C LEU A 88 8.39 4.56 22.51
N SER A 89 9.31 5.50 22.77
CA SER A 89 9.85 6.38 21.73
C SER A 89 10.63 5.61 20.66
N SER A 90 11.49 4.66 21.06
CA SER A 90 12.19 3.77 20.13
C SER A 90 11.21 2.90 19.35
N PHE A 91 10.19 2.34 20.00
CA PHE A 91 9.15 1.56 19.34
C PHE A 91 8.42 2.38 18.27
N HIS A 92 8.04 3.62 18.56
CA HIS A 92 7.41 4.51 17.58
C HIS A 92 8.30 4.73 16.34
N GLN A 93 9.60 4.92 16.52
CA GLN A 93 10.53 5.06 15.39
C GLN A 93 10.62 3.78 14.55
N TYR A 94 10.70 2.61 15.18
CA TYR A 94 10.72 1.33 14.45
C TYR A 94 9.41 1.05 13.73
N LEU A 95 8.28 1.38 14.35
CA LEU A 95 6.97 1.28 13.72
C LEU A 95 6.87 2.17 12.48
N ALA A 96 7.35 3.42 12.58
CA ALA A 96 7.39 4.33 11.43
C ALA A 96 8.21 3.72 10.27
N VAL A 97 9.40 3.21 10.55
CA VAL A 97 10.25 2.54 9.53
C VAL A 97 9.52 1.35 8.91
N LEU A 98 8.89 0.50 9.73
CA LEU A 98 8.15 -0.66 9.24
C LEU A 98 6.99 -0.27 8.31
N ILE A 99 6.19 0.73 8.67
CA ILE A 99 5.09 1.24 7.85
C ILE A 99 5.62 1.76 6.51
N GLN A 100 6.68 2.57 6.52
CA GLN A 100 7.27 3.12 5.29
C GLN A 100 7.85 2.01 4.39
N ILE A 101 8.43 0.94 4.95
CA ILE A 101 8.86 -0.22 4.17
C ILE A 101 7.69 -0.88 3.46
N ILE A 102 6.58 -1.13 4.16
CA ILE A 102 5.40 -1.77 3.58
C ILE A 102 4.81 -0.90 2.46
N VAL A 103 4.66 0.41 2.71
CA VAL A 103 4.18 1.37 1.70
C VAL A 103 5.13 1.41 0.50
N GLY A 104 6.43 1.45 0.73
CA GLY A 104 7.45 1.40 -0.32
C GLY A 104 7.32 0.15 -1.19
N ILE A 105 7.12 -1.03 -0.60
CA ILE A 105 6.89 -2.28 -1.35
C ILE A 105 5.63 -2.18 -2.22
N ILE A 106 4.54 -1.64 -1.69
CA ILE A 106 3.28 -1.45 -2.44
C ILE A 106 3.53 -0.54 -3.66
N LEU A 107 4.27 0.55 -3.48
CA LEU A 107 4.63 1.48 -4.55
C LEU A 107 5.55 0.84 -5.60
N ILE A 108 6.56 0.07 -5.18
CA ILE A 108 7.48 -0.64 -6.10
C ILE A 108 6.73 -1.63 -6.97
N ILE A 109 5.89 -2.49 -6.37
CA ILE A 109 5.10 -3.49 -7.11
C ILE A 109 4.21 -2.79 -8.13
N ARG A 110 3.63 -1.66 -7.75
CA ARG A 110 2.79 -0.86 -8.63
C ARG A 110 3.54 -0.26 -9.80
N THR A 111 4.70 0.35 -9.57
CA THR A 111 5.52 0.90 -10.66
C THR A 111 6.07 -0.23 -11.53
N TYR A 112 6.47 -1.36 -10.95
CA TYR A 112 6.91 -2.56 -11.69
C TYR A 112 5.84 -3.08 -12.66
N ALA A 113 4.59 -3.17 -12.19
CA ALA A 113 3.45 -3.57 -13.01
C ALA A 113 3.19 -2.59 -14.17
N LEU A 114 3.29 -1.27 -13.90
CA LEU A 114 3.08 -0.23 -14.90
C LEU A 114 4.13 -0.28 -16.03
N TYR A 115 5.35 -0.73 -15.72
CA TYR A 115 6.42 -0.96 -16.68
C TYR A 115 6.38 -2.36 -17.32
N GLY A 116 5.23 -3.06 -17.26
CA GLY A 116 5.05 -4.35 -17.92
C GLY A 116 5.93 -5.45 -17.33
N CYS A 117 6.14 -5.44 -16.01
CA CYS A 117 6.95 -6.45 -15.31
C CYS A 117 8.42 -6.51 -15.74
N ASN A 118 8.99 -5.39 -16.21
CA ASN A 118 10.40 -5.33 -16.58
C ASN A 118 11.31 -5.49 -15.34
N ARG A 119 12.04 -6.61 -15.27
CA ARG A 119 12.93 -6.96 -14.14
C ARG A 119 14.05 -5.94 -13.90
N PHE A 120 14.49 -5.21 -14.93
CA PHE A 120 15.49 -4.15 -14.77
C PHE A 120 14.94 -3.01 -13.91
N ILE A 121 13.67 -2.64 -14.11
CA ILE A 121 13.01 -1.61 -13.29
C ILE A 121 12.86 -2.08 -11.85
N LEU A 122 12.50 -3.35 -11.64
CA LEU A 122 12.42 -3.93 -10.30
C LEU A 122 13.77 -3.89 -9.58
N LEU A 123 14.85 -4.31 -10.25
CA LEU A 123 16.20 -4.28 -9.68
C LEU A 123 16.64 -2.85 -9.33
N LEU A 124 16.37 -1.88 -10.23
CA LEU A 124 16.63 -0.46 -9.96
C LEU A 124 15.88 0.01 -8.71
N LEU A 125 14.56 -0.19 -8.65
CA LEU A 125 13.75 0.27 -7.53
C LEU A 125 14.11 -0.41 -6.22
N CYS A 126 14.35 -1.73 -6.23
CA CYS A 126 14.78 -2.47 -5.04
C CYS A 126 16.15 -2.03 -4.55
N SER A 127 17.11 -1.73 -5.44
CA SER A 127 18.44 -1.25 -5.03
C SER A 127 18.38 0.16 -4.43
N CYS A 128 17.60 1.07 -5.02
CA CYS A 128 17.33 2.38 -4.44
C CYS A 128 16.64 2.25 -3.07
N ALA A 129 15.59 1.43 -2.97
CA ALA A 129 14.87 1.21 -1.73
C ALA A 129 15.77 0.63 -0.64
N LEU A 130 16.60 -0.37 -0.96
CA LEU A 130 17.55 -0.96 -0.03
C LEU A 130 18.54 0.10 0.49
N THR A 131 19.04 0.98 -0.38
CA THR A 131 19.94 2.06 0.02
C THR A 131 19.27 3.01 1.02
N VAL A 132 18.03 3.44 0.74
CA VAL A 132 17.26 4.32 1.63
C VAL A 132 16.93 3.63 2.95
N ILE A 133 16.55 2.36 2.93
CA ILE A 133 16.24 1.57 4.14
C ILE A 133 17.49 1.40 5.01
N VAL A 134 18.61 0.97 4.43
CA VAL A 134 19.86 0.77 5.18
C VAL A 134 20.34 2.09 5.78
N TYR A 135 20.33 3.17 5.00
CA TYR A 135 20.69 4.49 5.49
C TYR A 135 19.73 4.99 6.58
N GLY A 136 18.42 4.79 6.40
CA GLY A 136 17.41 5.16 7.39
C GLY A 136 17.55 4.39 8.70
N ILE A 137 17.76 3.08 8.63
CA ILE A 137 18.02 2.23 9.82
C ILE A 137 19.30 2.71 10.52
N TRP A 138 20.36 3.04 9.78
CA TRP A 138 21.57 3.63 10.37
C TRP A 138 21.29 4.98 11.06
N CYS A 139 20.47 5.85 10.45
CA CYS A 139 20.01 7.11 11.06
C CYS A 139 19.13 6.91 12.30
N VAL A 140 18.51 5.75 12.49
CA VAL A 140 17.78 5.41 13.72
C VAL A 140 18.72 4.74 14.74
N MET A 141 19.45 3.70 14.35
CA MET A 141 20.28 2.87 15.23
C MET A 141 21.56 3.54 15.72
N SER A 142 22.22 4.37 14.91
CA SER A 142 23.44 5.09 15.33
C SER A 142 23.15 6.25 16.30
N GLN A 143 21.99 6.20 16.97
CA GLN A 143 21.75 6.92 18.20
C GLN A 143 22.81 6.45 19.20
N GLN A 144 23.88 7.23 19.37
CA GLN A 144 24.40 7.37 20.72
C GLN A 144 23.20 7.87 21.53
N SER A 145 22.60 6.98 22.32
CA SER A 145 21.47 7.29 23.17
C SER A 145 21.75 8.65 23.80
N PRO A 146 20.96 9.69 23.52
CA PRO A 146 21.09 10.91 24.29
C PRO A 146 21.03 10.47 25.76
N ASN A 147 21.96 10.97 26.57
CA ASN A 147 21.99 10.66 27.99
C ASN A 147 20.81 11.38 28.65
N TYR A 148 19.59 10.97 28.32
CA TYR A 148 18.38 11.52 28.87
C TYR A 148 18.41 11.29 30.38
N THR A 149 18.25 12.36 31.13
CA THR A 149 18.12 12.34 32.58
C THR A 149 16.64 12.37 32.96
N VAL A 150 16.35 12.23 34.26
CA VAL A 150 14.97 12.36 34.77
C VAL A 150 14.46 13.79 34.58
N ASP A 151 15.37 14.78 34.56
CA ASP A 151 15.03 16.19 34.37
C ASP A 151 14.55 16.52 32.94
N ASP A 152 14.87 15.66 31.97
CA ASP A 152 14.37 15.78 30.60
C ASP A 152 12.90 15.33 30.45
N LEU A 153 12.34 14.65 31.47
CA LEU A 153 10.94 14.28 31.49
C LEU A 153 10.09 15.44 32.00
N LEU A 154 9.18 15.90 31.15
CA LEU A 154 8.17 16.85 31.61
C LEU A 154 7.12 16.16 32.50
N PRO A 155 6.66 16.84 33.57
CA PRO A 155 5.64 16.31 34.47
C PRO A 155 4.43 15.79 33.70
N ASN A 156 3.98 14.58 34.04
CA ASN A 156 2.78 13.94 33.48
C ASN A 156 2.83 13.68 31.96
N SER A 157 4.00 13.63 31.33
CA SER A 157 4.12 13.32 29.90
C SER A 157 5.28 12.37 29.58
N CYS A 158 5.17 11.63 28.49
CA CYS A 158 6.25 10.84 27.91
C CYS A 158 6.73 11.40 26.58
N LEU A 159 7.11 12.67 26.63
CA LEU A 159 7.70 13.37 25.52
C LEU A 159 9.18 13.61 25.81
N LEU A 160 10.05 12.96 25.04
CA LEU A 160 11.49 13.14 25.16
C LEU A 160 11.96 14.28 24.23
N PRO A 161 12.92 15.10 24.66
CA PRO A 161 13.46 16.15 23.81
C PRO A 161 14.21 15.56 22.62
N VAL A 162 14.08 16.21 21.47
CA VAL A 162 14.80 15.84 20.25
C VAL A 162 15.93 16.85 20.03
N PHE A 163 17.15 16.45 20.37
CA PHE A 163 18.35 17.26 20.19
C PHE A 163 18.71 17.44 18.71
N GLU A 164 19.53 18.45 18.38
CA GLU A 164 19.86 18.80 17.00
C GLU A 164 20.54 17.68 16.21
N SER A 165 21.43 16.91 16.84
CA SER A 165 22.10 15.77 16.20
C SER A 165 21.11 14.66 15.80
N LEU A 166 20.11 14.39 16.65
CA LEU A 166 19.05 13.44 16.37
C LEU A 166 18.10 14.00 15.30
N SER A 167 17.68 15.25 15.44
CA SER A 167 16.79 15.92 14.49
C SER A 167 17.37 15.91 13.07
N SER A 168 18.65 16.28 12.92
CA SER A 168 19.33 16.32 11.63
C SER A 168 19.39 14.94 10.95
N ARG A 169 19.64 13.87 11.72
CA ARG A 169 19.66 12.49 11.22
C ARG A 169 18.27 11.98 10.84
N LEU A 170 17.25 12.29 11.63
CA LEU A 170 15.86 11.95 11.28
C LEU A 170 15.43 12.71 10.02
N ALA A 171 15.74 14.01 9.94
CA ALA A 171 15.49 14.81 8.75
C ALA A 171 16.20 14.26 7.51
N SER A 172 17.45 13.79 7.64
CA SER A 172 18.16 13.17 6.51
C SER A 172 17.52 11.86 6.06
N ALA A 173 17.04 11.02 6.99
CA ALA A 173 16.30 9.80 6.66
C ALA A 173 14.97 10.11 5.94
N TRP A 174 14.20 11.09 6.43
CA TRP A 174 12.97 11.54 5.77
C TRP A 174 13.23 12.16 4.39
N THR A 175 14.35 12.86 4.23
CA THR A 175 14.77 13.39 2.92
C THR A 175 15.06 12.25 1.94
N GLY A 176 15.75 11.20 2.37
CA GLY A 176 15.98 10.00 1.55
C GLY A 176 14.68 9.33 1.11
N MET A 177 13.70 9.21 2.02
CA MET A 177 12.37 8.69 1.68
C MET A 177 11.63 9.59 0.69
N LEU A 178 11.65 10.91 0.88
CA LEU A 178 11.03 11.85 -0.06
C LEU A 178 11.65 11.75 -1.46
N CYS A 179 12.98 11.63 -1.56
CA CYS A 179 13.66 11.41 -2.83
C CYS A 179 13.21 10.12 -3.52
N PHE A 180 13.02 9.04 -2.75
CA PHE A 180 12.51 7.77 -3.27
C PHE A 180 11.07 7.89 -3.77
N ASP A 181 10.20 8.57 -3.03
CA ASP A 181 8.82 8.83 -3.44
C ASP A 181 8.75 9.67 -4.72
N ILE A 182 9.63 10.69 -4.84
CA ILE A 182 9.75 11.51 -6.07
C ILE A 182 10.18 10.63 -7.25
N LEU A 183 11.15 9.73 -7.07
CA LEU A 183 11.58 8.80 -8.12
C LEU A 183 10.40 7.93 -8.59
N ILE A 184 9.69 7.29 -7.67
CA ILE A 184 8.51 6.46 -7.97
C ILE A 184 7.44 7.26 -8.70
N PHE A 185 7.16 8.48 -8.24
CA PHE A 185 6.17 9.34 -8.87
C PHE A 185 6.58 9.75 -10.28
N CYS A 186 7.82 10.20 -10.48
CA CYS A 186 8.33 10.58 -11.79
C CYS A 186 8.25 9.41 -12.79
N MET A 187 8.63 8.20 -12.37
CA MET A 187 8.50 7.00 -13.21
C MET A 187 7.04 6.68 -13.52
N THR A 188 6.16 6.76 -12.53
CA THR A 188 4.73 6.50 -12.68
C THR A 188 4.08 7.49 -13.63
N LEU A 189 4.40 8.79 -13.48
CA LEU A 189 3.91 9.86 -14.33
C LEU A 189 4.43 9.71 -15.76
N TYR A 190 5.74 9.52 -15.93
CA TYR A 190 6.37 9.35 -17.24
C TYR A 190 5.70 8.22 -18.03
N LYS A 191 5.66 7.01 -17.45
CA LYS A 191 5.12 5.84 -18.16
C LYS A 191 3.65 6.03 -18.51
N SER A 192 2.88 6.66 -17.63
CA SER A 192 1.47 6.86 -17.89
C SER A 192 1.17 7.97 -18.89
N LEU A 193 2.02 8.99 -19.02
CA LEU A 193 1.89 9.99 -20.09
C LEU A 193 2.24 9.38 -21.45
N THR A 194 3.26 8.52 -21.51
CA THR A 194 3.66 7.85 -22.76
C THR A 194 2.65 6.80 -23.23
N SER A 195 2.03 6.04 -22.31
CA SER A 195 1.07 4.98 -22.66
C SER A 195 -0.37 5.47 -22.88
N ARG A 196 -0.61 6.79 -22.82
CA ARG A 196 -1.95 7.39 -23.03
C ARG A 196 -2.49 7.17 -24.45
N ASN A 197 -1.62 6.88 -25.42
CA ASN A 197 -2.00 6.62 -26.81
C ASN A 197 -2.45 5.17 -27.08
N ASP A 198 -2.30 4.23 -26.15
CA ASP A 198 -2.50 2.79 -26.41
C ASP A 198 -3.93 2.29 -26.14
N GLY A 199 -4.95 3.18 -26.09
CA GLY A 199 -6.36 2.80 -25.91
C GLY A 199 -6.75 2.29 -24.51
N ASN A 200 -5.80 2.03 -23.60
CA ASN A 200 -6.02 1.55 -22.23
C ASN A 200 -6.32 2.69 -21.22
N SER A 201 -6.93 3.77 -21.71
CA SER A 201 -6.92 5.10 -21.07
C SER A 201 -7.66 5.17 -19.74
N ASN A 202 -8.73 4.41 -19.53
CA ASN A 202 -9.58 4.54 -18.34
C ASN A 202 -8.92 4.05 -17.04
N ILE A 203 -8.28 2.88 -17.06
CA ILE A 203 -7.61 2.32 -15.86
C ILE A 203 -6.34 3.10 -15.54
N LEU A 204 -5.54 3.40 -16.57
CA LEU A 204 -4.34 4.23 -16.42
C LEU A 204 -4.67 5.63 -15.89
N HIS A 205 -5.79 6.23 -16.33
CA HIS A 205 -6.26 7.52 -15.83
C HIS A 205 -6.66 7.48 -14.36
N VAL A 206 -7.40 6.45 -13.92
CA VAL A 206 -7.76 6.30 -12.49
C VAL A 206 -6.53 6.05 -11.63
N MET A 207 -5.61 5.19 -12.09
CA MET A 207 -4.34 4.98 -11.42
C MET A 207 -3.53 6.29 -11.34
N LEU A 208 -3.46 7.07 -12.41
CA LEU A 208 -2.75 8.36 -12.39
C LEU A 208 -3.39 9.36 -11.45
N ARG A 209 -4.71 9.53 -11.52
CA ARG A 209 -5.42 10.49 -10.68
C ARG A 209 -5.17 10.17 -9.21
N ASP A 210 -5.40 8.93 -8.80
CA ASP A 210 -5.29 8.52 -7.41
C ASP A 210 -3.82 8.48 -6.96
N GLY A 211 -2.90 8.10 -7.86
CA GLY A 211 -1.45 8.13 -7.60
C GLY A 211 -0.86 9.54 -7.50
N THR A 212 -1.37 10.49 -8.28
CA THR A 212 -0.93 11.89 -8.23
C THR A 212 -1.47 12.58 -6.98
N ILE A 213 -2.71 12.30 -6.59
CA ILE A 213 -3.27 12.78 -5.32
C ILE A 213 -2.46 12.23 -4.14
N TYR A 214 -2.16 10.92 -4.14
CA TYR A 214 -1.27 10.31 -3.13
C TYR A 214 0.05 11.07 -3.02
N PHE A 215 0.74 11.26 -4.15
CA PHE A 215 2.05 11.88 -4.16
C PHE A 215 2.02 13.35 -3.72
N GLY A 216 1.05 14.14 -4.20
CA GLY A 216 0.90 15.53 -3.80
C GLY A 216 0.67 15.67 -2.29
N VAL A 217 -0.22 14.84 -1.74
CA VAL A 217 -0.49 14.83 -0.29
C VAL A 217 0.75 14.41 0.49
N MET A 218 1.42 13.31 0.09
CA MET A 218 2.65 12.85 0.74
C MET A 218 3.76 13.89 0.69
N MET A 219 3.97 14.56 -0.45
CA MET A 219 4.96 15.63 -0.57
C MET A 219 4.68 16.76 0.42
N CYS A 220 3.43 17.23 0.54
CA CYS A 220 3.07 18.26 1.50
C CYS A 220 3.36 17.84 2.96
N PHE A 221 3.00 16.61 3.34
CA PHE A 221 3.26 16.10 4.69
C PHE A 221 4.75 15.85 4.95
N CYS A 222 5.49 15.34 3.95
CA CYS A 222 6.95 15.18 4.01
C CYS A 222 7.69 16.52 4.11
N VAL A 223 7.23 17.56 3.41
CA VAL A 223 7.79 18.91 3.60
C VAL A 223 7.48 19.43 5.01
N THR A 224 6.25 19.24 5.50
CA THR A 224 5.84 19.71 6.82
C THR A 224 6.66 19.05 7.95
N ILE A 225 6.92 17.75 7.86
CA ILE A 225 7.76 17.05 8.85
C ILE A 225 9.23 17.48 8.77
N LEU A 226 9.78 17.73 7.57
CA LEU A 226 11.15 18.26 7.42
C LEU A 226 11.28 19.66 8.03
N LEU A 227 10.31 20.53 7.77
CA LEU A 227 10.22 21.85 8.40
C LEU A 227 10.11 21.72 9.92
N SER A 228 9.35 20.74 10.42
CA SER A 228 9.22 20.49 11.84
C SER A 228 10.58 20.13 12.47
N PHE A 229 11.37 19.25 11.86
CA PHE A 229 12.71 18.90 12.37
C PHE A 229 13.69 20.10 12.38
N HIS A 230 13.65 20.94 11.35
CA HIS A 230 14.57 22.08 11.25
C HIS A 230 14.19 23.28 12.12
N PHE A 231 12.91 23.64 12.19
CA PHE A 231 12.48 24.92 12.76
C PHE A 231 11.70 24.81 14.07
N SER A 232 11.27 23.61 14.48
CA SER A 232 10.49 23.47 15.72
C SER A 232 11.40 23.46 16.95
N PRO A 233 10.88 23.92 18.11
CA PRO A 233 11.58 23.82 19.38
C PRO A 233 11.76 22.37 19.84
N LEU A 234 12.59 22.17 20.87
CA LEU A 234 13.15 20.88 21.30
C LEU A 234 12.12 19.75 21.50
N TYR A 235 10.93 20.07 22.00
CA TYR A 235 9.87 19.09 22.26
C TYR A 235 8.85 18.97 21.12
N SER A 236 8.90 19.85 20.11
CA SER A 236 7.98 19.84 18.95
C SER A 236 8.64 19.39 17.65
N LYS A 237 9.92 18.99 17.68
CA LYS A 237 10.58 18.46 16.48
C LYS A 237 9.98 17.11 16.10
N GLY A 238 9.55 16.98 14.85
CA GLY A 238 8.88 15.77 14.37
C GLY A 238 7.43 15.64 14.86
N VAL A 239 6.79 16.72 15.32
CA VAL A 239 5.40 16.68 15.82
C VAL A 239 4.41 16.09 14.81
N THR A 240 4.68 16.25 13.51
CA THR A 240 3.84 15.72 12.44
C THR A 240 4.21 14.30 11.99
N THR A 241 5.18 13.63 12.63
CA THR A 241 5.61 12.28 12.24
C THR A 241 4.47 11.27 12.27
N ILE A 242 3.66 11.26 13.33
CA ILE A 242 2.51 10.36 13.44
C ILE A 242 1.53 10.63 12.30
N LEU A 243 1.20 11.91 12.09
CA LEU A 243 0.28 12.32 11.03
C LEU A 243 0.78 11.86 9.66
N THR A 244 2.04 12.08 9.33
CA THR A 244 2.64 11.65 8.06
C THR A 244 2.56 10.12 7.90
N ASN A 245 2.86 9.34 8.93
CA ASN A 245 2.76 7.88 8.88
C ASN A 245 1.32 7.40 8.70
N VAL A 246 0.37 8.01 9.42
CA VAL A 246 -1.06 7.70 9.30
C VAL A 246 -1.56 8.03 7.89
N ILE A 247 -1.23 9.20 7.35
CA ILE A 247 -1.65 9.60 6.00
C ILE A 247 -0.99 8.69 4.95
N SER A 248 0.29 8.32 5.12
CA SER A 248 0.99 7.39 4.23
C SER A 248 0.27 6.04 4.17
N SER A 249 -0.01 5.44 5.33
CA SER A 249 -0.68 4.15 5.39
C SER A 249 -2.13 4.19 4.88
N THR A 250 -2.92 5.19 5.29
CA THR A 250 -4.33 5.34 4.85
C THR A 250 -4.43 5.58 3.34
N MET A 251 -3.60 6.46 2.78
CA MET A 251 -3.58 6.73 1.35
C MET A 251 -3.10 5.52 0.55
N ALA A 252 -2.10 4.77 1.03
CA ALA A 252 -1.68 3.51 0.42
C ALA A 252 -2.81 2.47 0.43
N SER A 253 -3.54 2.32 1.55
CA SER A 253 -4.70 1.43 1.63
C SER A 253 -5.83 1.86 0.69
N ARG A 254 -6.15 3.15 0.60
CA ARG A 254 -7.17 3.68 -0.32
C ARG A 254 -6.79 3.46 -1.78
N LEU A 255 -5.52 3.63 -2.12
CA LEU A 255 -5.01 3.33 -3.44
C LEU A 255 -5.23 1.86 -3.80
N MET A 256 -4.93 0.93 -2.88
CA MET A 256 -5.15 -0.51 -3.11
C MET A 256 -6.65 -0.85 -3.21
N LEU A 257 -7.50 -0.24 -2.38
CA LEU A 257 -8.95 -0.41 -2.42
C LEU A 257 -9.51 0.05 -3.77
N ASN A 258 -9.12 1.24 -4.24
CA ASN A 258 -9.64 1.83 -5.48
C ASN A 258 -9.33 0.98 -6.71
N ILE A 259 -8.18 0.31 -6.74
CA ILE A 259 -7.83 -0.53 -7.90
C ILE A 259 -8.65 -1.83 -7.94
N ARG A 260 -9.14 -2.33 -6.81
CA ARG A 260 -10.07 -3.48 -6.75
C ARG A 260 -11.54 -3.07 -6.91
N ASP A 261 -11.82 -1.89 -7.45
CA ASP A 261 -13.19 -1.49 -7.73
C ASP A 261 -13.79 -2.32 -8.88
N PRO A 262 -14.88 -3.06 -8.68
CA PRO A 262 -15.52 -3.87 -9.73
C PRO A 262 -15.94 -3.04 -10.96
N ARG A 263 -16.17 -1.74 -10.82
CA ARG A 263 -16.51 -0.85 -11.93
C ARG A 263 -15.37 -0.69 -12.94
N LEU A 264 -14.12 -0.83 -12.48
CA LEU A 264 -12.94 -0.84 -13.35
C LEU A 264 -12.90 -2.11 -14.21
N THR A 265 -13.35 -3.24 -13.66
CA THR A 265 -13.42 -4.53 -14.36
C THR A 265 -14.65 -4.62 -15.27
N SER A 266 -15.80 -4.11 -14.83
CA SER A 266 -17.05 -4.12 -15.61
C SER A 266 -16.99 -3.27 -16.87
N SER A 267 -16.19 -2.19 -16.87
CA SER A 267 -15.95 -1.37 -18.06
C SER A 267 -15.07 -2.08 -19.10
N TYR A 268 -14.45 -3.20 -18.73
CA TYR A 268 -13.53 -3.97 -19.55
C TYR A 268 -14.16 -5.23 -20.16
N GLN A 269 -15.36 -5.64 -19.70
CA GLN A 269 -16.02 -6.86 -20.20
C GLN A 269 -16.49 -6.82 -21.66
N VAL A 270 -16.23 -5.73 -22.40
CA VAL A 270 -16.53 -5.67 -23.85
C VAL A 270 -15.34 -6.08 -24.73
N THR A 271 -14.09 -6.11 -24.23
CA THR A 271 -12.95 -6.56 -25.06
C THR A 271 -11.85 -7.19 -24.20
N TYR A 272 -11.40 -8.39 -24.59
CA TYR A 272 -10.41 -9.25 -23.92
C TYR A 272 -9.19 -8.56 -23.29
N THR A 273 -8.67 -9.20 -22.21
CA THR A 273 -7.38 -9.04 -21.49
C THR A 273 -7.48 -8.30 -20.15
N TYR A 274 -7.56 -9.03 -19.03
CA TYR A 274 -7.49 -8.46 -17.69
C TYR A 274 -6.30 -7.48 -17.54
N PRO A 275 -6.47 -6.32 -16.88
CA PRO A 275 -5.39 -5.37 -16.71
C PRO A 275 -4.22 -6.01 -15.96
N ILE A 276 -3.02 -5.89 -16.52
CA ILE A 276 -1.76 -6.53 -16.05
C ILE A 276 -1.48 -6.28 -14.55
N PHE A 277 -1.89 -5.12 -14.03
CA PHE A 277 -1.78 -4.82 -12.60
C PHE A 277 -2.64 -5.79 -11.74
N THR A 278 -3.90 -6.04 -12.12
CA THR A 278 -4.74 -7.02 -11.43
C THR A 278 -4.18 -8.44 -11.53
N SER A 279 -3.62 -8.84 -12.68
CA SER A 279 -3.01 -10.17 -12.82
C SER A 279 -1.76 -10.38 -11.97
N ILE A 280 -0.98 -9.33 -11.68
CA ILE A 280 0.18 -9.40 -10.75
C ILE A 280 -0.30 -9.47 -9.29
N LEU A 281 -1.41 -8.80 -8.98
CA LEU A 281 -2.06 -8.96 -7.68
C LEU A 281 -2.74 -10.35 -7.56
N ASP A 282 -3.09 -10.97 -8.68
CA ASP A 282 -3.81 -12.25 -8.77
C ASP A 282 -2.94 -13.42 -9.25
N THR A 283 -1.60 -13.29 -9.30
CA THR A 283 -0.66 -14.19 -10.03
C THR A 283 -0.76 -15.70 -9.73
N ASN A 284 -1.54 -16.13 -8.73
CA ASN A 284 -1.90 -17.54 -8.55
C ASN A 284 -3.06 -18.02 -9.45
N ALA A 285 -3.71 -17.16 -10.22
CA ALA A 285 -4.85 -17.51 -11.09
C ALA A 285 -4.43 -18.15 -12.42
N ASN A 286 -3.25 -17.79 -12.96
CA ASN A 286 -2.84 -18.22 -14.30
C ASN A 286 -2.27 -19.64 -14.35
N TYR A 287 -1.80 -20.19 -13.23
CA TYR A 287 -1.38 -21.59 -13.19
C TYR A 287 -2.57 -22.55 -13.19
N GLU A 288 -3.64 -22.25 -12.45
CA GLU A 288 -4.79 -23.15 -12.35
C GLU A 288 -5.79 -23.04 -13.50
N LEU A 289 -5.92 -21.90 -14.18
CA LEU A 289 -6.74 -21.81 -15.39
C LEU A 289 -6.15 -22.66 -16.53
N HIS A 290 -4.81 -22.70 -16.62
CA HIS A 290 -4.12 -23.56 -17.57
C HIS A 290 -4.24 -25.05 -17.18
N ASP A 291 -4.30 -25.35 -15.88
CA ASP A 291 -4.48 -26.72 -15.38
C ASP A 291 -5.92 -27.21 -15.56
N ARG A 292 -6.94 -26.38 -15.27
CA ARG A 292 -8.35 -26.70 -15.53
C ARG A 292 -8.67 -26.82 -17.01
N SER A 293 -8.10 -25.98 -17.86
CA SER A 293 -8.27 -26.13 -19.31
C SER A 293 -7.57 -27.39 -19.82
N ASN A 294 -6.42 -27.77 -19.24
CA ASN A 294 -5.72 -29.00 -19.60
C ASN A 294 -6.49 -30.24 -19.11
N GLU A 295 -7.09 -30.21 -17.91
CA GLU A 295 -7.96 -31.27 -17.37
C GLU A 295 -9.25 -31.42 -18.19
N GLU A 296 -9.90 -30.33 -18.61
CA GLU A 296 -11.07 -30.41 -19.50
C GLU A 296 -10.71 -30.91 -20.90
N HIS A 297 -9.53 -30.55 -21.43
CA HIS A 297 -9.08 -31.01 -22.74
C HIS A 297 -8.65 -32.50 -22.74
N THR A 298 -8.01 -32.98 -21.66
CA THR A 298 -7.74 -34.43 -21.50
C THR A 298 -9.03 -35.21 -21.30
N ARG A 299 -9.97 -34.69 -20.49
CA ARG A 299 -11.27 -35.35 -20.26
C ARG A 299 -12.16 -35.42 -21.51
N ASN A 300 -12.08 -34.43 -22.41
CA ASN A 300 -12.78 -34.48 -23.71
C ASN A 300 -11.99 -35.26 -24.78
N GLY A 301 -10.67 -35.34 -24.70
CA GLY A 301 -9.84 -36.17 -25.58
C GLY A 301 -10.05 -37.67 -25.35
N ASP A 302 -10.18 -38.08 -24.09
CA ASP A 302 -10.40 -39.49 -23.72
C ASP A 302 -11.82 -39.99 -24.02
N MET A 303 -12.80 -39.08 -24.16
CA MET A 303 -14.18 -39.45 -24.50
C MET A 303 -14.36 -39.72 -26.01
N HIS A 304 -13.44 -39.26 -26.86
CA HIS A 304 -13.49 -39.42 -28.30
C HIS A 304 -12.64 -40.57 -28.86
N MET A 305 -11.89 -41.29 -28.01
CA MET A 305 -10.90 -42.28 -28.46
C MET A 305 -11.27 -43.75 -28.15
N ASN A 306 -12.53 -44.04 -27.82
CA ASN A 306 -13.01 -45.40 -27.52
C ASN A 306 -13.91 -46.06 -28.58
N ASP A 307 -14.14 -45.45 -29.74
CA ASP A 307 -14.88 -46.09 -30.84
C ASP A 307 -14.01 -46.19 -32.10
N MET A 308 -13.05 -47.12 -32.12
CA MET A 308 -12.43 -47.59 -33.36
C MET A 308 -11.73 -48.96 -33.20
N THR A 309 -12.52 -50.03 -33.08
CA THR A 309 -12.19 -51.42 -33.47
C THR A 309 -13.55 -52.08 -33.80
N ASN A 310 -13.86 -52.81 -34.88
CA ASN A 310 -13.15 -53.64 -35.85
C ASN A 310 -14.09 -53.86 -37.08
N PRO A 311 -13.61 -54.37 -38.24
CA PRO A 311 -14.42 -54.55 -39.47
C PRO A 311 -14.99 -55.98 -39.62
N THR A 312 -16.16 -56.17 -40.24
CA THR A 312 -16.51 -57.34 -41.10
C THR A 312 -17.92 -57.26 -41.74
N SER A 313 -17.93 -57.40 -43.08
CA SER A 313 -18.88 -58.09 -43.97
C SER A 313 -20.42 -57.93 -43.90
N SER A 314 -20.95 -57.48 -45.04
CA SER A 314 -22.01 -58.09 -45.88
C SER A 314 -23.46 -57.60 -45.81
N SER A 315 -24.04 -57.50 -47.02
CA SER A 315 -25.47 -57.50 -47.40
C SER A 315 -26.26 -56.20 -47.17
N PHE A 316 -27.28 -55.80 -47.93
CA PHE A 316 -27.75 -55.99 -49.32
C PHE A 316 -29.01 -55.07 -49.40
N THR A 317 -29.28 -54.50 -50.58
CA THR A 317 -30.59 -54.01 -51.10
C THR A 317 -31.39 -52.87 -50.44
N GLU A 318 -31.78 -51.92 -51.33
CA GLU A 318 -33.10 -51.25 -51.52
C GLU A 318 -33.78 -50.54 -50.34
N GLY A 319 -34.50 -49.42 -50.48
CA GLY A 319 -34.97 -48.64 -51.63
C GLY A 319 -36.11 -47.70 -51.15
N ILE A 320 -36.46 -46.71 -52.00
CA ILE A 320 -37.81 -46.11 -52.15
C ILE A 320 -38.27 -45.15 -51.02
N ARG A 321 -38.36 -43.83 -51.29
CA ARG A 321 -39.61 -43.04 -51.56
C ARG A 321 -40.61 -43.14 -50.40
N THR A 322 -41.18 -42.08 -49.81
CA THR A 322 -42.10 -41.11 -50.40
C THR A 322 -42.64 -40.19 -49.27
N LEU A 323 -43.01 -38.93 -49.61
CA LEU A 323 -44.19 -38.12 -49.18
C LEU A 323 -44.84 -38.41 -47.81
N THR A 324 -45.25 -37.46 -46.97
CA THR A 324 -46.37 -36.49 -47.13
C THR A 324 -46.46 -35.73 -45.77
N ARG A 325 -46.45 -34.39 -45.71
CA ARG A 325 -47.62 -33.46 -45.75
C ARG A 325 -48.30 -33.21 -44.38
N THR A 326 -48.39 -31.91 -44.04
CA THR A 326 -49.47 -31.19 -43.31
C THR A 326 -49.74 -31.47 -41.82
N SER A 327 -49.61 -30.43 -40.98
CA SER A 327 -50.70 -29.64 -40.31
C SER A 327 -50.19 -29.03 -38.99
N LEU A 328 -50.05 -27.70 -38.82
CA LEU A 328 -51.03 -26.66 -38.48
C LEU A 328 -51.64 -26.73 -37.06
N GLN A 329 -51.68 -25.54 -36.41
CA GLN A 329 -52.42 -25.09 -35.22
C GLN A 329 -51.74 -25.28 -33.85
N VAL A 330 -51.61 -24.28 -32.96
CA VAL A 330 -52.22 -22.93 -32.81
C VAL A 330 -51.16 -21.91 -32.39
#